data_AF-A0A7J8PDH8-F1
#
_entry.id   AF-A0A7J8PDH8-F1
#
_cell.length_a   1.000
_cell.length_b   1.000
_cell.length_c   1.000
_cell.angle_alpha   90.00
_cell.angle_beta   90.00
_cell.angle_gamma   90.00
#
_symmetry.space_group_name_H-M   'P 1'
#
loop_
_entity.id
_entity.type
_entity.pdbx_description
1 polymer ?
#
loop_
_entity_poly.entity_id
_entity_poly.type
_entity_poly.pdbx_seq_one_letter_code
_entity_poly.pdbx_strand_id
1 'polypeptide(L)'
;MKRLRSYYMQFRHNNNQAMERKWIFPLAVGSIVSLFLLFLTTLTSFDGSPFLFFYRSSAVTGGSSPFVENQLKPIPISTLPPPPRFAYLISGSAGDCRMLKRTLLALYHPLNQYVVHLDREASSEERL
;
A
#
# COMPACT_ATOMS: atom_id res chain seq x y z
N MET A 1 11.22 52.80 24.80
CA MET A 1 10.24 51.79 24.33
C MET A 1 10.72 50.33 24.35
N LYS A 2 11.93 49.97 24.83
CA LYS A 2 12.45 48.59 24.74
C LYS A 2 11.90 47.59 25.78
N ARG A 3 11.37 48.08 26.91
CA ARG A 3 10.89 47.23 28.02
C ARG A 3 9.56 46.53 27.72
N LEU A 4 8.68 47.16 26.94
CA LEU A 4 7.39 46.58 26.56
C LEU A 4 7.56 45.35 25.66
N ARG A 5 8.48 45.40 24.69
CA ARG A 5 8.74 44.25 23.79
C ARG A 5 9.23 43.01 24.54
N SER A 6 10.06 43.20 25.57
CA SER A 6 10.54 42.09 26.41
C SER A 6 9.39 41.42 27.18
N TYR A 7 8.49 42.21 27.76
CA TYR A 7 7.32 41.69 28.47
C TYR A 7 6.40 40.87 27.57
N TYR A 8 6.10 41.35 26.36
CA TYR A 8 5.26 40.63 25.40
C TYR A 8 5.90 39.34 24.88
N MET A 9 7.22 39.31 24.67
CA MET A 9 7.92 38.09 24.27
C MET A 9 7.94 37.05 25.39
N GLN A 10 8.19 37.48 26.63
CA GLN A 10 8.16 36.60 27.81
C GLN A 10 6.77 36.00 28.03
N PHE A 11 5.71 36.82 27.90
CA PHE A 11 4.33 36.36 28.05
C PHE A 11 3.92 35.38 26.95
N ARG A 12 4.31 35.64 25.70
CA ARG A 12 4.06 34.74 24.55
C ARG A 12 4.77 33.39 24.72
N HIS A 13 6.01 33.40 25.21
CA HIS A 13 6.75 32.15 25.42
C HIS A 13 6.15 31.30 26.55
N ASN A 14 5.74 31.94 27.66
CA ASN A 14 5.08 31.24 28.77
C ASN A 14 3.70 30.69 28.39
N ASN A 15 2.89 31.44 27.62
CA ASN A 15 1.61 30.96 27.13
C ASN A 15 1.74 29.82 26.11
N ASN A 16 2.76 29.86 25.24
CA ASN A 16 3.03 28.76 24.32
C ASN A 16 3.45 27.49 25.07
N GLN A 17 4.32 27.58 26.08
CA GLN A 17 4.68 26.43 26.91
C GLN A 17 3.51 25.89 27.75
N ALA A 18 2.62 26.78 28.22
CA ALA A 18 1.40 26.38 28.92
C ALA A 18 0.36 25.75 27.97
N MET A 19 0.28 26.19 26.71
CA MET A 19 -0.57 25.62 25.68
C MET A 19 -0.08 24.23 25.23
N GLU A 20 1.22 24.06 25.02
CA GLU A 20 1.85 22.78 24.64
C GLU A 20 1.50 21.64 25.61
N ARG A 21 1.47 21.94 26.93
CA ARG A 21 1.14 20.93 27.96
C ARG A 21 -0.35 20.65 28.08
N LYS A 22 -1.22 21.61 27.75
CA LYS A 22 -2.68 21.47 27.90
C LYS A 22 -3.30 20.59 26.83
N TRP A 23 -2.76 20.59 25.61
CA TRP A 23 -3.26 19.74 24.52
C TRP A 23 -2.75 18.29 24.59
N ILE A 24 -1.70 18.05 25.35
CA ILE A 24 -1.12 16.72 25.53
C ILE A 24 -2.07 15.77 26.28
N PHE A 25 -2.82 16.26 27.27
CA PHE A 25 -3.76 15.46 28.05
C PHE A 25 -4.94 14.91 27.22
N PRO A 26 -5.71 15.73 26.47
CA PRO A 26 -6.80 15.20 25.64
C PRO A 26 -6.29 14.29 24.52
N LEU A 27 -5.10 14.56 23.96
CA LEU A 27 -4.48 13.70 22.95
C LEU A 27 -4.10 12.33 23.52
N ALA A 28 -3.47 12.29 24.70
CA ALA A 28 -3.08 11.06 25.36
C ALA A 28 -4.30 10.21 25.75
N VAL A 29 -5.34 10.84 26.32
CA VAL A 29 -6.59 10.16 26.68
C VAL A 29 -7.27 9.61 25.42
N GLY A 30 -7.37 10.38 24.34
CA GLY A 30 -7.95 9.92 23.08
C GLY A 30 -7.17 8.74 22.47
N SER A 31 -5.85 8.78 22.53
CA SER A 31 -4.98 7.69 22.06
C SER A 31 -5.19 6.40 22.86
N ILE A 32 -5.24 6.50 24.19
CA ILE A 32 -5.48 5.35 25.08
C ILE A 32 -6.85 4.72 24.82
N VAL A 33 -7.90 5.55 24.68
CA VAL A 33 -9.25 5.06 24.37
C VAL A 33 -9.29 4.38 23.00
N SER A 34 -8.63 4.94 22.00
CA SER A 34 -8.54 4.36 20.65
C SER A 34 -7.85 2.99 20.66
N LEU A 35 -6.70 2.88 21.32
CA LEU A 35 -5.97 1.61 21.46
C LEU A 35 -6.77 0.56 22.24
N PHE A 36 -7.47 0.97 23.29
CA PHE A 36 -8.33 0.08 24.07
C PHE A 36 -9.50 -0.46 23.22
N LEU A 37 -10.15 0.38 22.42
CA LEU A 37 -11.20 -0.05 21.50
C LEU A 37 -10.67 -1.01 20.42
N LEU A 38 -9.49 -0.74 19.85
CA LEU A 38 -8.84 -1.65 18.90
C LEU A 38 -8.50 -2.99 19.55
N PHE A 39 -8.00 -2.98 20.78
CA PHE A 39 -7.74 -4.21 21.52
C PHE A 39 -9.04 -5.01 21.75
N LEU A 40 -10.13 -4.35 22.14
CA LEU A 40 -11.44 -4.99 22.29
C LEU A 40 -11.93 -5.60 20.97
N THR A 41 -11.76 -4.93 19.83
CA THR A 41 -12.16 -5.51 18.54
C THR A 41 -11.32 -6.72 18.16
N THR A 42 -10.04 -6.77 18.50
CA THR A 42 -9.20 -7.96 18.27
C THR A 42 -9.60 -9.15 19.16
N LEU A 43 -10.02 -8.90 20.41
CA LEU A 43 -10.48 -9.96 21.30
C LEU A 43 -11.86 -10.51 20.91
N THR A 44 -12.76 -9.66 20.40
CA THR A 44 -14.11 -10.09 20.00
C THR A 44 -14.17 -10.69 18.59
N SER A 45 -13.12 -10.52 17.78
CA SER A 45 -13.02 -11.07 16.42
C SER A 45 -12.57 -12.54 16.34
N PHE A 46 -12.62 -13.28 17.46
CA PHE A 46 -12.24 -14.70 17.49
C PHE A 46 -13.11 -15.59 16.58
N ASP A 47 -14.23 -15.07 16.05
CA ASP A 47 -15.13 -15.77 15.13
C ASP A 47 -15.23 -15.11 13.73
N GLY A 48 -14.23 -14.31 13.33
CA GLY A 48 -14.00 -14.01 11.90
C GLY A 48 -14.97 -13.03 11.22
N SER A 49 -15.80 -12.28 11.94
CA SER A 49 -16.63 -11.22 11.34
C SER A 49 -16.18 -9.81 11.77
N PRO A 50 -15.48 -9.04 10.94
CA PRO A 50 -15.14 -7.66 11.27
C PRO A 50 -16.40 -6.78 11.28
N PHE A 51 -16.65 -6.17 12.44
CA PHE A 51 -17.82 -5.33 12.78
C PHE A 51 -17.88 -3.95 12.09
N LEU A 52 -17.29 -3.80 10.90
CA LEU A 52 -17.50 -2.64 10.03
C LEU A 52 -18.17 -3.07 8.73
N PHE A 53 -19.30 -3.77 8.89
CA PHE A 53 -20.29 -3.99 7.83
C PHE A 53 -21.02 -2.67 7.54
N PHE A 54 -20.32 -1.78 6.86
CA PHE A 54 -20.98 -0.89 5.94
C PHE A 54 -21.80 -1.75 4.95
N TYR A 55 -23.13 -1.66 5.05
CA TYR A 55 -24.13 -2.04 4.05
C TYR A 55 -23.99 -3.44 3.41
N ARG A 56 -24.39 -4.49 4.13
CA ARG A 56 -24.92 -5.69 3.47
C ARG A 56 -26.23 -6.11 4.12
N SER A 57 -27.31 -5.48 3.68
CA SER A 57 -28.65 -6.04 3.81
C SER A 57 -28.72 -7.29 2.93
N SER A 58 -28.37 -8.44 3.48
CA SER A 58 -28.73 -9.72 2.90
C SER A 58 -29.73 -10.39 3.84
N ALA A 59 -30.95 -9.85 3.82
CA ALA A 59 -32.11 -10.63 4.18
C ALA A 59 -32.24 -11.77 3.14
N VAL A 60 -31.72 -12.95 3.45
CA VAL A 60 -32.10 -14.19 2.78
C VAL A 60 -32.41 -15.20 3.87
N THR A 61 -33.68 -15.17 4.27
CA THR A 61 -34.43 -16.30 4.79
C THR A 61 -34.26 -17.50 3.87
N GLY A 62 -33.73 -18.62 4.40
CA GLY A 62 -33.79 -19.93 3.74
C GLY A 62 -32.44 -20.61 3.52
N GLY A 63 -32.04 -21.45 4.48
CA GLY A 63 -31.20 -22.64 4.31
C GLY A 63 -30.13 -22.67 3.21
N SER A 64 -29.18 -21.74 3.19
CA SER A 64 -28.01 -21.83 2.32
C SER A 64 -26.79 -22.23 3.14
N SER A 65 -26.12 -23.30 2.73
CA SER A 65 -24.81 -23.68 3.26
C SER A 65 -23.85 -22.48 3.14
N PRO A 66 -22.84 -22.34 4.02
CA PRO A 66 -21.84 -21.27 3.94
C PRO A 66 -20.93 -21.37 2.69
N PHE A 67 -21.20 -22.32 1.80
CA PHE A 67 -20.34 -22.70 0.70
C PHE A 67 -20.92 -22.14 -0.62
N VAL A 68 -20.16 -21.26 -1.26
CA VAL A 68 -20.58 -20.53 -2.48
C VAL A 68 -20.45 -21.38 -3.75
N GLU A 69 -19.96 -22.61 -3.64
CA GLU A 69 -19.74 -23.56 -4.75
C GLU A 69 -20.97 -23.69 -5.67
N ASN A 70 -22.17 -23.75 -5.07
CA ASN A 70 -23.43 -23.90 -5.81
C ASN A 70 -23.81 -22.67 -6.64
N GLN A 71 -23.12 -21.54 -6.45
CA GLN A 71 -23.28 -20.30 -7.21
C GLN A 71 -22.17 -20.07 -8.24
N LEU A 72 -21.12 -20.91 -8.23
CA LEU A 72 -20.03 -20.81 -9.20
C LEU A 72 -20.47 -21.40 -10.54
N LYS A 73 -20.66 -20.53 -11.53
CA LYS A 73 -20.82 -20.97 -12.92
C LYS A 73 -19.43 -21.26 -13.50
N PRO A 74 -19.22 -22.39 -14.20
CA PRO A 74 -17.96 -22.65 -14.87
C PRO A 74 -17.68 -21.53 -15.87
N ILE A 75 -16.45 -21.00 -15.84
CA ILE A 75 -16.00 -19.98 -16.78
C ILE A 75 -16.04 -20.62 -18.18
N PRO A 76 -16.78 -20.04 -19.14
CA PRO A 76 -16.84 -20.60 -20.48
C PRO A 76 -15.43 -20.65 -21.06
N ILE A 77 -15.07 -21.81 -21.63
CA ILE A 77 -13.78 -22.00 -22.29
C ILE A 77 -13.75 -21.03 -23.46
N SER A 78 -12.80 -20.09 -23.44
CA SER A 78 -12.64 -19.12 -24.52
C SER A 78 -12.36 -19.86 -25.83
N THR A 79 -13.18 -19.65 -26.85
CA THR A 79 -12.96 -20.15 -28.21
C THR A 79 -11.95 -19.31 -28.98
N LEU A 80 -11.43 -18.25 -28.37
CA LEU A 80 -10.44 -17.39 -29.00
C LEU A 80 -9.06 -18.07 -28.97
N PRO A 81 -8.23 -17.83 -30.01
CA PRO A 81 -6.85 -18.29 -29.99
C PRO A 81 -6.09 -17.68 -28.81
N PRO A 82 -5.06 -18.37 -28.30
CA PRO A 82 -4.22 -17.82 -27.24
C PRO A 82 -3.55 -16.52 -27.71
N PRO A 83 -3.24 -15.59 -26.78
CA PRO A 83 -2.57 -14.36 -27.13
C PRO A 83 -1.19 -14.63 -27.77
N PRO A 84 -0.75 -13.76 -28.70
CA PRO A 84 0.56 -13.92 -29.33
C PRO A 84 1.69 -13.78 -28.32
N ARG A 85 2.82 -14.42 -28.62
CA ARG A 85 4.05 -14.37 -27.81
C ARG A 85 5.12 -13.64 -28.60
N PHE A 86 5.81 -12.71 -27.96
CA PHE A 86 6.87 -11.92 -28.59
C PHE A 86 8.25 -12.37 -28.09
N ALA A 87 9.25 -12.24 -28.96
CA ALA A 87 10.66 -12.41 -28.61
C ALA A 87 11.39 -11.08 -28.81
N TYR A 88 12.04 -10.59 -27.76
CA TYR A 88 12.75 -9.31 -27.76
C TYR A 88 14.25 -9.53 -27.61
N LEU A 89 15.03 -8.84 -28.45
CA LEU A 89 16.46 -8.63 -28.25
C LEU A 89 16.66 -7.18 -27.80
N ILE A 90 17.15 -7.01 -26.58
CA ILE A 90 17.44 -5.68 -26.00
C ILE A 90 18.96 -5.59 -25.86
N SER A 91 19.57 -4.68 -26.62
CA SER A 91 21.02 -4.44 -26.61
C SER A 91 21.33 -3.09 -25.99
N GLY A 92 22.47 -2.99 -25.30
CA GLY A 92 23.00 -1.72 -24.83
C GLY A 92 24.50 -1.79 -24.59
N SER A 93 25.07 -0.62 -24.29
CA SER A 93 26.49 -0.41 -24.11
C SER A 93 26.81 0.09 -22.69
N ALA A 94 28.03 0.60 -22.48
CA ALA A 94 28.45 1.19 -21.22
C ALA A 94 27.51 2.32 -20.77
N GLY A 95 27.05 2.27 -19.53
CA GLY A 95 26.14 3.26 -18.95
C GLY A 95 24.64 3.03 -19.24
N ASP A 96 24.28 2.12 -20.15
CA ASP A 96 22.88 1.88 -20.52
C ASP A 96 22.14 0.93 -19.58
N CYS A 97 22.83 0.26 -18.65
CA CYS A 97 22.28 -0.78 -17.78
C CYS A 97 20.98 -0.32 -17.06
N ARG A 98 20.97 0.94 -16.58
CA ARG A 98 19.81 1.51 -15.89
C ARG A 98 18.62 1.73 -16.84
N MET A 99 18.88 2.13 -18.08
CA MET A 99 17.87 2.25 -19.13
C MET A 99 17.35 0.87 -19.53
N LEU A 100 18.23 -0.10 -19.75
CA LEU A 100 17.90 -1.48 -20.09
C LEU A 100 16.97 -2.11 -19.05
N LYS A 101 17.29 -1.95 -17.77
CA LYS A 101 16.45 -2.44 -16.67
C LYS A 101 15.06 -1.82 -16.71
N ARG A 102 14.96 -0.50 -16.92
CA ARG A 102 13.67 0.19 -17.04
C ARG A 102 12.88 -0.32 -18.25
N THR A 103 13.53 -0.52 -19.39
CA THR A 103 12.90 -1.04 -20.61
C THR A 103 12.38 -2.47 -20.40
N LEU A 104 13.19 -3.35 -19.80
CA LEU A 104 12.77 -4.72 -19.51
C LEU A 104 11.55 -4.74 -18.58
N LEU A 105 11.57 -3.95 -17.50
CA LEU A 105 10.43 -3.85 -16.57
C LEU A 105 9.17 -3.31 -17.25
N ALA A 106 9.30 -2.36 -18.18
CA ALA A 106 8.16 -1.81 -18.91
C ALA A 106 7.56 -2.79 -19.93
N LEU A 107 8.40 -3.63 -20.55
CA LEU A 107 7.99 -4.60 -21.56
C LEU A 107 7.65 -5.98 -21.00
N TYR A 108 7.88 -6.23 -19.70
CA TYR A 108 7.81 -7.57 -19.12
C TYR A 108 6.41 -8.16 -19.18
N HIS A 109 6.33 -9.37 -19.73
CA HIS A 109 5.15 -10.22 -19.71
C HIS A 109 5.59 -11.69 -19.61
N PRO A 110 4.96 -12.52 -18.75
CA PRO A 110 5.42 -13.88 -18.47
C PRO A 110 5.40 -14.82 -19.68
N LEU A 111 4.59 -14.54 -20.70
CA LEU A 111 4.49 -15.38 -21.90
C LEU A 111 5.54 -15.05 -22.98
N ASN A 112 6.21 -13.91 -22.86
CA ASN A 112 7.19 -13.43 -23.84
C ASN A 112 8.61 -13.93 -23.52
N GLN A 113 9.51 -13.78 -24.48
CA GLN A 113 10.92 -14.14 -24.35
C GLN A 113 11.81 -12.91 -24.51
N TYR A 114 12.89 -12.85 -23.72
CA TYR A 114 13.78 -11.70 -23.64
C TYR A 114 15.24 -12.17 -23.67
N VAL A 115 16.01 -11.63 -24.60
CA VAL A 115 17.47 -11.74 -24.62
C VAL A 115 18.03 -10.35 -24.36
N VAL A 116 18.81 -10.24 -23.29
CA VAL A 116 19.48 -9.00 -22.91
C VAL A 116 20.96 -9.14 -23.23
N HIS A 117 21.45 -8.24 -24.08
CA HIS A 117 22.84 -8.18 -24.49
C HIS A 117 23.46 -6.86 -24.01
N LEU A 118 24.51 -6.96 -23.19
CA LEU A 118 25.44 -5.85 -22.96
C LEU A 118 26.73 -6.15 -23.71
N ASP A 119 27.24 -5.14 -24.39
CA ASP A 119 28.52 -5.24 -25.08
C ASP A 119 29.72 -5.29 -24.11
N ARG A 120 30.92 -5.39 -24.69
CA ARG A 120 32.16 -5.49 -23.92
C ARG A 120 32.60 -4.17 -23.30
N GLU A 121 32.07 -3.04 -23.78
CA GLU A 121 32.41 -1.70 -23.26
C GLU A 121 31.81 -1.47 -21.88
N ALA A 122 30.66 -2.09 -21.58
CA ALA A 122 30.07 -2.09 -20.27
C ALA A 122 31.03 -2.63 -19.19
N SER A 123 31.00 -2.04 -18.00
CA SER A 123 31.89 -2.47 -16.90
C SER A 123 31.52 -3.86 -16.39
N SER A 124 32.42 -4.52 -15.66
CA SER A 124 32.09 -5.79 -14.99
C SER A 124 30.97 -5.66 -13.97
N GLU A 125 30.83 -4.50 -13.33
CA GLU A 125 29.74 -4.21 -12.38
C GLU A 125 28.39 -4.08 -13.09
N GLU A 126 28.36 -3.56 -14.32
CA GLU A 126 27.14 -3.45 -15.12
C GLU A 126 26.68 -4.79 -15.73
N ARG A 127 27.56 -5.80 -15.74
CA ARG A 127 27.31 -7.15 -16.28
C ARG A 127 26.98 -8.20 -15.21
N LEU A 128 27.09 -7.87 -13.92
CA LEU A 128 26.78 -8.73 -12.77
C LEU A 128 25.35 -8.49 -12.27
#